data_AF-A0A5P8I108-F1
#
_entry.id   AF-A0A5P8I108-F1
#
_cell.length_a   1.000
_cell.length_b   1.000
_cell.length_c   1.000
_cell.angle_alpha   90.00
_cell.angle_beta   90.00
_cell.angle_gamma   90.00
#
_symmetry.space_group_name_H-M   'P 1'
#
loop_
_entity.id
_entity.type
_entity.pdbx_description
1 polymer ?
#
loop_
_entity_poly.entity_id
_entity_poly.type
_entity_poly.pdbx_seq_one_letter_code
_entity_poly.pdbx_strand_id
1 'polypeptide(L)'
;MRSAIFMMALSMSISIGFATEWKPPTVPCSEPVKQCPATDATCGTYYYWSVDNKNFCFLVCKCGDQNTCLTDEDHAIVLGNETHPNTIYTCKPISKIPECDKDKTTLLPLGGLLMKVPCKCLGGYQRLRDGSYKCR
;
A
#
# COMPACT_ATOMS: atom_id res chain seq x y z
N MET A 1 41.20 -31.57 33.09
CA MET A 1 40.07 -30.64 32.97
C MET A 1 40.04 -30.12 31.54
N ARG A 2 39.11 -30.57 30.70
CA ARG A 2 38.96 -30.12 29.30
C ARG A 2 37.76 -29.17 29.24
N SER A 3 38.02 -27.89 29.06
CA SER A 3 37.00 -26.86 28.83
C SER A 3 36.29 -27.12 27.51
N ALA A 4 34.97 -27.29 27.55
CA ALA A 4 34.11 -27.23 26.37
C ALA A 4 33.59 -25.80 26.26
N ILE A 5 34.09 -25.07 25.26
CA ILE A 5 33.56 -23.76 24.85
C ILE A 5 32.30 -24.06 24.05
N PHE A 6 31.13 -23.80 24.64
CA PHE A 6 29.87 -23.80 23.90
C PHE A 6 29.84 -22.54 23.02
N MET A 7 30.11 -22.70 21.72
CA MET A 7 29.84 -21.67 20.72
C MET A 7 28.33 -21.58 20.52
N MET A 8 27.73 -20.48 20.98
CA MET A 8 26.38 -20.09 20.59
C MET A 8 26.43 -19.60 19.14
N ALA A 9 26.02 -20.45 18.20
CA ALA A 9 25.75 -20.03 16.84
C ALA A 9 24.42 -19.27 16.81
N LEU A 10 24.48 -17.95 16.96
CA LEU A 10 23.39 -17.05 16.56
C LEU A 10 23.26 -17.13 15.03
N SER A 11 22.39 -18.00 14.55
CA SER A 11 21.93 -18.01 13.17
C SER A 11 21.04 -16.79 12.94
N MET A 12 21.67 -15.63 12.76
CA MET A 12 21.00 -14.48 12.17
C MET A 12 20.79 -14.81 10.70
N SER A 13 19.62 -15.36 10.37
CA SER A 13 19.14 -15.43 9.00
C SER A 13 18.94 -14.01 8.49
N ILE A 14 19.97 -13.47 7.83
CA ILE A 14 19.89 -12.21 7.09
C ILE A 14 19.06 -12.53 5.84
N SER A 15 17.75 -12.30 5.93
CA SER A 15 16.90 -12.18 4.76
C SER A 15 17.33 -10.91 4.02
N ILE A 16 18.20 -11.03 3.02
CA ILE A 16 18.43 -9.97 2.03
C ILE A 16 17.19 -9.95 1.12
N GLY A 17 16.06 -9.52 1.67
CA GLY A 17 15.01 -8.95 0.86
C GLY A 17 15.52 -7.58 0.44
N PHE A 18 15.59 -7.32 -0.86
CA PHE A 18 15.76 -5.97 -1.37
C PHE A 18 14.56 -5.15 -0.88
N ALA A 19 14.66 -4.60 0.33
CA ALA A 19 13.73 -3.63 0.85
C ALA A 19 13.88 -2.41 -0.05
N THR A 20 13.02 -2.30 -1.04
CA THR A 20 12.82 -1.04 -1.75
C THR A 20 12.40 -0.07 -0.65
N GLU A 21 13.28 0.82 -0.22
CA GLU A 21 12.98 1.74 0.88
C GLU A 21 11.68 2.49 0.56
N TRP A 22 10.71 2.41 1.47
CA TRP A 22 9.49 3.18 1.35
C TRP A 22 9.84 4.67 1.26
N LYS A 23 9.34 5.34 0.21
CA LYS A 23 9.46 6.78 0.05
C LYS A 23 8.08 7.42 0.11
N PRO A 24 7.89 8.48 0.91
CA PRO A 24 6.63 9.22 0.91
C PRO A 24 6.33 9.84 -0.47
N PRO A 25 5.08 10.28 -0.73
CA PRO A 25 4.71 10.98 -1.96
C PRO A 25 5.68 12.11 -2.29
N THR A 26 6.02 12.25 -3.57
CA THR A 26 6.97 13.29 -4.01
C THR A 26 6.31 14.67 -4.18
N VAL A 27 4.99 14.74 -4.10
CA VAL A 27 4.21 16.00 -4.10
C VAL A 27 3.34 16.06 -2.84
N PRO A 28 3.02 17.27 -2.34
CA PRO A 28 2.13 17.41 -1.19
C PRO A 28 0.76 16.82 -1.49
N CYS A 29 0.17 16.21 -0.47
CA CYS A 29 -1.17 15.67 -0.53
C CYS A 29 -2.22 16.73 -0.24
N SER A 30 -3.38 16.64 -0.90
CA SER A 30 -4.53 17.48 -0.57
C SER A 30 -5.01 17.22 0.86
N GLU A 31 -5.65 18.21 1.48
CA GLU A 31 -6.32 17.98 2.75
C GLU A 31 -7.62 17.18 2.56
N PRO A 32 -7.88 16.15 3.40
CA PRO A 32 -9.13 15.40 3.35
C PRO A 32 -10.31 16.24 3.86
N VAL A 33 -11.41 16.24 3.11
CA VAL A 33 -12.53 17.18 3.30
C VAL A 33 -13.70 16.63 4.14
N LYS A 34 -13.72 15.34 4.44
CA LYS A 34 -14.84 14.67 5.14
C LYS A 34 -14.36 13.45 5.93
N GLN A 35 -15.23 12.88 6.78
CA GLN A 35 -14.96 11.61 7.44
C GLN A 35 -15.17 10.43 6.49
N CYS A 36 -14.34 9.39 6.59
CA CYS A 36 -14.55 8.18 5.81
C CYS A 36 -15.81 7.44 6.31
N PRO A 37 -16.62 6.88 5.41
CA PRO A 37 -17.89 6.22 5.77
C PRO A 37 -17.70 4.89 6.49
N ALA A 38 -16.51 4.29 6.38
CA ALA A 38 -16.15 3.03 7.02
C ALA A 38 -14.67 3.05 7.43
N THR A 39 -14.34 2.30 8.48
CA THR A 39 -12.97 2.17 9.01
C THR A 39 -12.06 1.32 8.14
N ASP A 40 -12.62 0.47 7.27
CA ASP A 40 -11.90 -0.37 6.33
C ASP A 40 -11.94 0.14 4.88
N ALA A 41 -12.33 1.40 4.70
CA ALA A 41 -12.32 2.08 3.42
C ALA A 41 -10.92 2.50 2.98
N THR A 42 -10.76 2.67 1.66
CA THR A 42 -9.73 3.53 1.08
C THR A 42 -9.98 4.98 1.48
N CYS A 43 -8.91 5.75 1.67
CA CYS A 43 -9.00 7.15 2.12
C CYS A 43 -8.30 8.13 1.19
N GLY A 44 -7.48 7.65 0.26
CA GLY A 44 -6.74 8.50 -0.66
C GLY A 44 -6.02 7.70 -1.74
N THR A 45 -5.41 8.42 -2.66
CA THR A 45 -4.60 7.82 -3.73
C THR A 45 -3.45 8.74 -4.10
N TYR A 46 -2.37 8.13 -4.54
CA TYR A 46 -1.24 8.81 -5.17
C TYR A 46 -1.05 8.22 -6.58
N TYR A 47 -1.17 9.04 -7.61
CA TYR A 47 -1.17 8.58 -8.99
C TYR A 47 -0.47 9.54 -9.93
N TYR A 48 -0.02 9.01 -11.07
CA TYR A 48 0.51 9.81 -12.16
C TYR A 48 -0.59 10.04 -13.20
N TRP A 49 -0.83 11.30 -13.52
CA TRP A 49 -1.76 11.70 -14.57
C TRP A 49 -0.97 12.03 -15.83
N SER A 50 -1.09 11.17 -16.83
CA SER A 50 -0.28 11.26 -18.06
C SER A 50 -0.61 12.48 -18.92
N VAL A 51 -1.85 12.99 -18.86
CA VAL A 51 -2.27 14.16 -19.65
C VAL A 51 -1.48 15.40 -19.26
N ASP A 52 -1.23 15.59 -17.96
CA ASP A 52 -0.51 16.75 -17.43
C ASP A 52 0.96 16.46 -17.13
N ASN A 53 1.42 15.23 -17.36
CA ASN A 53 2.73 14.72 -17.01
C ASN A 53 3.11 15.02 -15.53
N LYS A 54 2.18 14.76 -14.59
CA LYS A 54 2.33 15.15 -13.18
C LYS A 54 1.85 14.07 -12.22
N ASN A 55 2.49 14.05 -11.06
CA ASN A 55 2.05 13.26 -9.91
C ASN A 55 1.01 14.05 -9.10
N PHE A 56 -0.01 13.36 -8.61
CA PHE A 56 -1.08 13.90 -7.79
C PHE A 56 -1.24 13.04 -6.53
N CYS A 57 -1.27 13.66 -5.36
CA CYS A 57 -1.67 13.01 -4.12
C CYS A 57 -3.01 13.60 -3.65
N PHE A 58 -4.05 12.77 -3.67
CA PHE A 58 -5.40 13.17 -3.33
C PHE A 58 -5.93 12.37 -2.14
N LEU A 59 -6.11 13.05 -1.01
CA LEU A 59 -6.75 12.49 0.18
C LEU A 59 -8.22 12.89 0.18
N VAL A 60 -9.09 11.89 0.29
CA VAL A 60 -10.54 12.06 0.13
C VAL A 60 -11.20 12.27 1.49
N CYS A 61 -10.80 11.49 2.49
CA CYS A 61 -11.46 11.48 3.79
C CYS A 61 -10.52 11.16 4.95
N LYS A 62 -10.93 11.55 6.15
CA LYS A 62 -10.25 11.32 7.42
C LYS A 62 -10.67 9.98 8.01
N CYS A 63 -9.70 9.21 8.50
CA CYS A 63 -9.92 7.93 9.14
C CYS A 63 -10.22 8.12 10.63
N GLY A 64 -11.25 7.42 11.13
CA GLY A 64 -11.79 7.45 12.50
C GLY A 64 -10.89 8.08 13.55
N ASP A 65 -9.97 7.27 14.06
CA ASP A 65 -9.15 7.59 15.23
C ASP A 65 -7.95 8.50 14.92
N GLN A 66 -7.58 8.59 13.64
CA GLN A 66 -6.37 9.28 13.19
C GLN A 66 -6.66 10.72 12.74
N ASN A 67 -7.94 11.06 12.51
CA ASN A 67 -8.40 12.35 12.00
C ASN A 67 -7.68 12.81 10.71
N THR A 68 -7.06 11.87 9.99
CA THR A 68 -6.35 12.07 8.72
C THR A 68 -6.36 10.75 7.92
N CYS A 69 -5.90 10.79 6.67
CA CYS A 69 -5.59 9.61 5.87
C CYS A 69 -4.07 9.41 5.88
N LEU A 70 -3.61 8.29 6.45
CA LEU A 70 -2.19 8.00 6.53
C LEU A 70 -1.61 7.65 5.16
N THR A 71 -0.36 8.08 4.93
CA THR A 71 0.37 7.90 3.66
C THR A 71 1.71 7.19 3.86
N ASP A 72 1.83 6.45 4.97
CA ASP A 72 2.97 5.57 5.25
C ASP A 72 2.82 4.19 4.60
N GLU A 73 3.90 3.40 4.65
CA GLU A 73 3.97 2.05 4.06
C GLU A 73 2.88 1.12 4.59
N ASP A 74 2.57 1.21 5.89
CA ASP A 74 1.60 0.32 6.54
C ASP A 74 0.18 0.54 6.00
N HIS A 75 -0.09 1.69 5.39
CA HIS A 75 -1.40 2.06 4.86
C HIS A 75 -1.42 2.16 3.33
N ALA A 76 -0.36 1.75 2.65
CA ALA A 76 -0.19 1.93 1.22
C ALA A 76 -0.22 0.62 0.42
N ILE A 77 -1.18 0.51 -0.50
CA ILE A 77 -1.18 -0.54 -1.52
C ILE A 77 -0.55 0.02 -2.79
N VAL A 78 0.68 -0.41 -3.08
CA VAL A 78 1.47 0.06 -4.22
C VAL A 78 1.20 -0.79 -5.46
N LEU A 79 0.68 -0.16 -6.52
CA LEU A 79 0.42 -0.82 -7.81
C LEU A 79 1.48 -0.49 -8.88
N GLY A 80 2.30 0.55 -8.67
CA GLY A 80 3.34 0.99 -9.60
C GLY A 80 4.54 1.64 -8.90
N ASN A 81 5.62 1.89 -9.66
CA ASN A 81 6.81 2.64 -9.26
C ASN A 81 7.32 3.42 -10.50
N GLU A 82 8.26 4.37 -10.49
CA GLU A 82 9.08 5.04 -9.48
C GLU A 82 8.41 6.37 -9.06
N THR A 83 8.34 6.86 -7.82
CA THR A 83 8.29 6.27 -6.48
C THR A 83 6.85 6.50 -5.98
N HIS A 84 5.96 5.57 -6.38
CA HIS A 84 4.53 5.43 -6.05
C HIS A 84 3.43 5.94 -7.02
N PRO A 85 3.60 6.03 -8.35
CA PRO A 85 2.44 6.30 -9.20
C PRO A 85 1.54 5.06 -9.31
N ASN A 86 0.29 5.22 -8.83
CA ASN A 86 -0.78 4.25 -8.62
C ASN A 86 -0.73 3.55 -7.26
N THR A 87 -0.66 4.32 -6.19
CA THR A 87 -0.82 3.86 -4.81
C THR A 87 -2.20 4.21 -4.27
N ILE A 88 -2.74 3.30 -3.46
CA ILE A 88 -4.02 3.47 -2.76
C ILE A 88 -3.73 3.50 -1.26
N TYR A 89 -4.25 4.52 -0.58
CA TYR A 89 -4.16 4.63 0.86
C TYR A 89 -5.42 4.07 1.54
N THR A 90 -5.24 3.35 2.63
CA THR A 90 -6.30 2.70 3.39
C THR A 90 -6.38 3.22 4.81
N CYS A 91 -7.58 3.26 5.39
CA CYS A 91 -7.74 3.68 6.79
C CYS A 91 -7.22 2.69 7.82
N LYS A 92 -7.17 1.41 7.46
CA LYS A 92 -6.57 0.36 8.29
C LYS A 92 -5.23 -0.07 7.70
N PRO A 93 -4.31 -0.60 8.52
CA PRO A 93 -3.07 -1.17 8.02
C PRO A 93 -3.34 -2.27 6.99
N ILE A 94 -2.51 -2.34 5.94
CA ILE A 94 -2.60 -3.36 4.89
C ILE A 94 -2.36 -4.77 5.44
N SER A 95 -1.65 -4.90 6.57
CA SER A 95 -1.49 -6.16 7.31
C SER A 95 -2.81 -6.72 7.85
N LYS A 96 -3.87 -5.90 7.95
CA LYS A 96 -5.23 -6.31 8.34
C LYS A 96 -6.15 -6.54 7.13
N ILE A 97 -5.63 -6.48 5.90
CA ILE A 97 -6.34 -6.83 4.68
C ILE A 97 -6.00 -8.29 4.35
N PRO A 98 -6.99 -9.17 4.15
CA PRO A 98 -6.72 -10.57 3.83
C PRO A 98 -6.03 -10.68 2.47
N GLU A 99 -5.37 -11.80 2.23
CA GLU A 99 -4.66 -12.03 0.98
C GLU A 99 -5.59 -12.64 -0.07
N CYS A 100 -5.43 -12.19 -1.31
CA CYS A 100 -6.14 -12.77 -2.43
C CYS A 100 -5.42 -14.04 -2.90
N ASP A 101 -6.18 -15.01 -3.42
CA ASP A 101 -5.62 -16.12 -4.18
C ASP A 101 -4.83 -15.61 -5.38
N LYS A 102 -3.78 -16.36 -5.76
CA LYS A 102 -3.07 -16.11 -7.00
C LYS A 102 -4.04 -16.13 -8.18
N ASP A 103 -3.80 -15.28 -9.16
CA ASP A 103 -4.64 -15.10 -10.36
C ASP A 103 -6.04 -14.53 -10.13
N LYS A 104 -6.44 -14.24 -8.89
CA LYS A 104 -7.72 -13.57 -8.59
C LYS A 104 -7.70 -12.14 -9.14
N THR A 105 -8.79 -11.77 -9.83
CA THR A 105 -9.05 -10.38 -10.22
C THR A 105 -9.65 -9.63 -9.04
N THR A 106 -9.08 -8.47 -8.72
CA THR A 106 -9.53 -7.56 -7.67
C THR A 106 -9.79 -6.18 -8.25
N LEU A 107 -10.84 -5.53 -7.74
CA LEU A 107 -11.15 -4.15 -8.06
C LEU A 107 -10.48 -3.25 -7.04
N LEU A 108 -9.61 -2.38 -7.52
CA LEU A 108 -8.88 -1.43 -6.71
C LEU A 108 -9.26 -0.02 -7.16
N PRO A 109 -9.87 0.81 -6.29
CA PRO A 109 -10.33 2.12 -6.68
C PRO A 109 -9.14 3.07 -6.89
N LEU A 110 -8.89 3.45 -8.14
CA LEU A 110 -8.09 4.62 -8.45
C LEU A 110 -9.00 5.82 -8.68
N GLY A 111 -8.56 7.02 -8.28
CA GLY A 111 -9.30 8.26 -8.55
C GLY A 111 -10.36 8.64 -7.50
N GLY A 112 -10.13 8.34 -6.22
CA GLY A 112 -10.91 8.91 -5.12
C GLY A 112 -12.25 8.22 -4.80
N LEU A 113 -12.52 7.05 -5.40
CA LEU A 113 -13.63 6.19 -4.97
C LEU A 113 -13.32 5.60 -3.59
N LEU A 114 -14.23 5.85 -2.63
CA LEU A 114 -14.16 5.31 -1.28
C LEU A 114 -14.75 3.92 -1.27
N MET A 115 -13.90 2.90 -1.21
CA MET A 115 -14.34 1.51 -1.23
C MET A 115 -13.54 0.68 -0.23
N LYS A 116 -14.12 -0.43 0.23
CA LYS A 116 -13.37 -1.44 0.96
C LYS A 116 -12.50 -2.23 0.00
N VAL A 117 -11.23 -2.41 0.33
CA VAL A 117 -10.35 -3.35 -0.38
C VAL A 117 -10.64 -4.76 0.12
N PRO A 118 -11.14 -5.68 -0.73
CA PRO A 118 -11.56 -7.01 -0.28
C PRO A 118 -10.37 -7.89 0.10
N CYS A 119 -9.26 -7.79 -0.63
CA CYS A 119 -8.01 -8.51 -0.37
C CYS A 119 -6.80 -7.84 -1.05
N LYS A 120 -5.58 -8.19 -0.62
CA LYS A 120 -4.29 -7.72 -1.17
C LYS A 120 -3.51 -8.84 -1.89
N CYS A 121 -2.69 -8.50 -2.88
CA CYS A 121 -1.85 -9.48 -3.60
C CYS A 121 -0.39 -9.41 -3.11
N LEU A 122 0.15 -10.49 -2.55
CA LEU A 122 1.56 -10.53 -2.08
C LEU A 122 2.58 -10.50 -3.23
N GLY A 123 2.29 -11.19 -4.33
CA GLY A 123 3.16 -11.20 -5.52
C GLY A 123 3.11 -9.91 -6.35
N GLY A 124 2.33 -8.93 -5.88
CA GLY A 124 2.04 -7.69 -6.59
C GLY A 124 0.87 -7.84 -7.58
N TYR A 125 0.68 -6.79 -8.36
CA TYR A 125 -0.50 -6.61 -9.20
C TYR A 125 -0.12 -6.56 -10.68
N GLN A 126 -0.96 -7.16 -11.52
CA GLN A 126 -0.92 -7.01 -12.97
C GLN A 126 -2.15 -6.23 -13.42
N ARG A 127 -1.95 -5.05 -13.99
CA ARG A 127 -3.04 -4.28 -14.59
C ARG A 127 -3.54 -4.96 -15.86
N LEU A 128 -4.85 -5.16 -15.96
CA LEU A 128 -5.54 -5.69 -17.13
C LEU A 128 -5.99 -4.54 -18.05
N ARG A 129 -6.35 -4.87 -19.30
CA ARG A 129 -6.74 -3.86 -20.32
C ARG A 129 -8.01 -3.08 -19.96
N ASP A 130 -8.89 -3.68 -19.17
CA ASP A 130 -10.12 -3.05 -18.68
C ASP A 130 -9.89 -2.15 -17.45
N GLY A 131 -8.64 -2.02 -17.00
CA GLY A 131 -8.27 -1.22 -15.83
C GLY A 131 -8.37 -1.95 -14.49
N SER A 132 -8.84 -3.20 -14.47
CA SER A 132 -8.82 -4.04 -13.28
C SER A 132 -7.41 -4.60 -12.98
N TYR A 133 -7.23 -5.20 -11.81
CA TYR A 133 -5.95 -5.76 -11.39
C TYR A 133 -6.06 -7.24 -11.08
N LYS A 134 -5.10 -8.03 -11.56
CA LYS A 134 -4.96 -9.45 -11.27
C LYS A 134 -3.78 -9.69 -10.32
N CYS A 135 -3.93 -10.56 -9.34
CA CYS A 135 -2.82 -10.96 -8.48
C CYS A 135 -1.79 -11.81 -9.24
N ARG A 136 -0.51 -11.49 -9.05
CA ARG A 136 0.62 -12.26 -9.58
C ARG A 136 1.02 -13.42 -8.67
#